data_AF-A0A931RJQ8-F1
#
_entry.id   AF-A0A931RJQ8-F1
#
_cell.length_a   1.000
_cell.length_b   1.000
_cell.length_c   1.000
_cell.angle_alpha   90.00
_cell.angle_beta   90.00
_cell.angle_gamma   90.00
#
_symmetry.space_group_name_H-M   'P 1'
#
loop_
_entity.id
_entity.type
_entity.pdbx_description
1 polymer ?
#
loop_
_entity_poly.entity_id
_entity_poly.type
_entity_poly.pdbx_seq_one_letter_code
_entity_poly.pdbx_strand_id
1 'polypeptide(L)'
;MGKSRIIFFLIGVSVLILFFIIYVLLTGKNPIAPSQEQPTPTPISGSYPGGQEILRIISVYPEEKYLKSLAISSTVTIELNDSIDPTSLDYEINPTIVVITRLDQSATKLSFRPKSFWKPDQTYTLIIKKVKSQLGSSLGSEYKLEFKAIVTRDEEASGAETKPPNEQVTPAL
;
A
#
# COMPACT_ATOMS: atom_id res chain seq x y z
N MET A 1 -30.94 -46.17 -38.13
CA MET A 1 -29.72 -45.40 -37.78
C MET A 1 -30.04 -44.52 -36.58
N GLY A 2 -29.53 -44.80 -35.37
CA GLY A 2 -29.83 -43.91 -34.24
C GLY A 2 -29.15 -44.31 -32.93
N LYS A 3 -29.20 -45.60 -32.58
CA LYS A 3 -28.68 -46.08 -31.29
C LYS A 3 -27.15 -46.13 -31.23
N SER A 4 -26.50 -46.58 -32.31
CA SER A 4 -25.03 -46.71 -32.35
C SER A 4 -24.30 -45.35 -32.26
N ARG A 5 -24.83 -44.30 -32.91
CA ARG A 5 -24.24 -42.95 -32.84
C ARG A 5 -24.34 -42.32 -31.45
N ILE A 6 -25.44 -42.58 -30.73
CA ILE A 6 -25.63 -42.13 -29.35
C ILE A 6 -24.64 -42.83 -28.42
N ILE A 7 -24.38 -44.12 -28.63
CA ILE A 7 -23.39 -44.88 -27.83
C ILE A 7 -21.98 -44.32 -28.02
N PHE A 8 -21.56 -44.05 -29.27
CA PHE A 8 -20.24 -43.43 -29.52
C PHE A 8 -20.13 -42.02 -28.94
N PHE A 9 -21.21 -41.24 -28.96
CA PHE A 9 -21.26 -39.92 -28.33
C PHE A 9 -21.13 -40.01 -26.80
N LEU A 10 -21.85 -40.95 -26.16
CA LEU A 10 -21.77 -41.18 -24.72
C LEU A 10 -20.38 -41.66 -24.27
N ILE A 11 -19.73 -42.52 -25.06
CA ILE A 11 -18.36 -42.96 -24.78
C ILE A 11 -17.38 -41.77 -24.89
N GLY A 12 -17.52 -40.94 -25.92
CA GLY A 12 -16.69 -39.74 -26.11
C GLY A 12 -16.82 -38.75 -24.95
N VAL A 13 -18.05 -38.47 -24.51
CA VAL A 13 -18.32 -37.59 -23.36
C VAL A 13 -17.74 -38.18 -22.06
N SER A 14 -17.89 -39.50 -21.83
CA SER A 14 -17.30 -40.16 -20.66
C SER A 14 -15.77 -40.08 -20.63
N VAL A 15 -15.09 -40.22 -21.79
CA VAL A 15 -13.63 -40.08 -21.86
C VAL A 15 -13.20 -38.63 -21.57
N LEU A 16 -13.95 -37.65 -22.07
CA LEU A 16 -13.68 -36.22 -21.86
C LEU A 16 -13.87 -35.83 -20.39
N ILE A 17 -14.92 -36.33 -19.73
CA ILE A 17 -15.15 -36.15 -18.30
C ILE A 17 -14.03 -36.82 -17.48
N LEU A 18 -13.61 -38.02 -17.85
CA LEU A 18 -12.49 -38.71 -17.18
C LEU A 18 -11.20 -37.88 -17.29
N PHE A 19 -10.92 -37.31 -18.45
CA PHE A 19 -9.76 -36.45 -18.67
C PHE A 19 -9.83 -35.16 -17.85
N PHE A 20 -11.01 -34.56 -17.74
CA PHE A 20 -11.25 -33.38 -16.91
C PHE A 20 -11.08 -33.68 -15.42
N ILE A 21 -11.58 -34.82 -14.93
CA ILE A 21 -11.39 -35.26 -13.54
C ILE A 21 -9.90 -35.51 -13.25
N ILE A 22 -9.19 -36.19 -14.16
CA ILE A 22 -7.74 -36.42 -14.03
C ILE A 22 -6.98 -35.10 -14.03
N TYR A 23 -7.33 -34.16 -14.93
CA TYR A 23 -6.75 -32.83 -14.97
C TYR A 23 -6.99 -32.06 -13.67
N VAL A 24 -8.22 -32.09 -13.12
CA VAL A 24 -8.54 -31.45 -11.83
C VAL A 24 -7.82 -32.15 -10.66
N LEU A 25 -7.61 -33.47 -10.70
CA LEU A 25 -6.84 -34.19 -9.67
C LEU A 25 -5.34 -33.91 -9.75
N LEU A 26 -4.79 -33.72 -10.96
CA LEU A 26 -3.38 -33.35 -11.18
C LEU A 26 -3.11 -31.88 -10.86
N THR A 27 -4.05 -30.98 -11.18
CA THR A 27 -3.87 -29.52 -11.03
C THR A 27 -4.47 -28.98 -9.74
N GLY A 28 -5.39 -29.73 -9.11
CA GLY A 28 -6.06 -29.39 -7.84
C GLY A 28 -5.26 -29.78 -6.60
N LYS A 29 -4.10 -30.43 -6.76
CA LYS A 29 -3.06 -30.41 -5.73
C LYS A 29 -2.33 -29.08 -5.82
N ASN A 30 -2.97 -28.03 -5.32
CA ASN A 30 -2.19 -26.96 -4.72
C ASN A 30 -1.25 -27.66 -3.73
N PRO A 31 0.08 -27.50 -3.83
CA PRO A 31 0.91 -27.83 -2.70
C PRO A 31 0.38 -26.96 -1.57
N ILE A 32 -0.24 -27.61 -0.58
CA ILE A 32 -0.33 -27.03 0.76
C ILE A 32 1.14 -26.82 1.11
N ALA A 33 1.63 -25.59 0.92
CA ALA A 33 2.87 -25.18 1.52
C ALA A 33 2.76 -25.63 2.99
N PRO A 34 3.74 -26.37 3.53
CA PRO A 34 3.67 -26.80 4.91
C PRO A 34 3.36 -25.56 5.73
N SER A 35 2.26 -25.59 6.48
CA SER A 35 1.91 -24.53 7.41
C SER A 35 3.11 -24.42 8.33
N GLN A 36 3.97 -23.42 8.08
CA GLN A 36 5.03 -23.09 9.00
C GLN A 36 4.31 -22.66 10.26
N GLU A 37 4.35 -23.51 11.28
CA GLU A 37 4.12 -23.06 12.64
C GLU A 37 4.96 -21.81 12.82
N GLN A 38 4.29 -20.67 12.96
CA GLN A 38 4.93 -19.41 13.27
C GLN A 38 5.76 -19.65 14.54
N PRO A 39 7.11 -19.61 14.48
CA PRO A 39 7.89 -19.82 15.68
C PRO A 39 7.58 -18.66 16.63
N THR A 40 7.06 -18.98 17.81
CA THR A 40 7.06 -18.07 18.94
C THR A 40 8.48 -17.52 19.06
N PRO A 41 8.72 -16.20 19.00
CA PRO A 41 10.06 -15.65 19.02
C PRO A 41 10.72 -16.01 20.35
N THR A 42 11.61 -16.99 20.30
CA THR A 42 12.56 -17.26 21.38
C THR A 42 13.70 -16.26 21.20
N PRO A 43 14.04 -15.45 22.20
CA PRO A 43 15.13 -14.48 22.07
C PRO A 43 16.45 -15.24 21.98
N ILE A 44 16.98 -15.39 20.76
CA ILE A 44 18.29 -16.02 20.54
C ILE A 44 19.35 -14.93 20.70
N SER A 45 19.96 -14.90 21.89
CA SER A 45 21.20 -14.20 22.14
C SER A 45 22.34 -15.02 21.52
N GLY A 46 22.70 -14.74 20.26
CA GLY A 46 23.77 -15.45 19.56
C GLY A 46 24.12 -14.82 18.22
N SER A 47 25.28 -14.18 18.14
CA SER A 47 25.84 -13.50 16.97
C SER A 47 26.28 -14.50 15.87
N TYR A 48 25.50 -14.58 14.79
CA TYR A 48 25.90 -15.18 13.51
C TYR A 48 26.57 -14.13 12.60
N PRO A 49 27.62 -14.46 11.85
CA PRO A 49 28.14 -13.57 10.82
C PRO A 49 27.26 -13.67 9.56
N GLY A 50 26.65 -12.56 9.14
CA GLY A 50 26.13 -12.39 7.77
C GLY A 50 24.67 -12.77 7.51
N GLY A 51 23.77 -12.59 8.48
CA GLY A 51 22.33 -12.56 8.17
C GLY A 51 22.03 -11.34 7.29
N GLN A 52 21.71 -11.55 6.02
CA GLN A 52 21.34 -10.47 5.10
C GLN A 52 20.15 -9.71 5.69
N GLU A 53 20.35 -8.43 6.03
CA GLU A 53 19.27 -7.62 6.61
C GLU A 53 18.12 -7.54 5.60
N ILE A 54 16.89 -7.78 6.06
CA ILE A 54 15.70 -7.65 5.23
C ILE A 54 15.26 -6.18 5.30
N LEU A 55 14.93 -5.59 4.15
CA LEU A 55 14.35 -4.25 4.11
C LEU A 55 12.93 -4.30 4.68
N ARG A 56 12.60 -3.39 5.59
CA ARG A 56 11.35 -3.35 6.35
C ARG A 56 10.84 -1.93 6.44
N ILE A 57 9.53 -1.81 6.52
CA ILE A 57 8.86 -0.55 6.83
C ILE A 57 8.86 -0.40 8.35
N ILE A 58 9.36 0.75 8.81
CA ILE A 58 9.43 1.11 10.23
C ILE A 58 8.17 1.86 10.64
N SER A 59 7.75 2.82 9.82
CA SER A 59 6.67 3.72 10.18
C SER A 59 5.96 4.29 8.96
N VAL A 60 4.76 4.82 9.19
CA VAL A 60 3.97 5.56 8.21
C VAL A 60 3.50 6.87 8.82
N TYR A 61 3.59 7.95 8.04
CA TYR A 61 3.08 9.27 8.38
C TYR A 61 2.09 9.78 7.34
N PRO A 62 0.92 10.33 7.74
CA PRO A 62 0.41 10.35 9.11
C PRO A 62 0.24 8.94 9.70
N GLU A 63 0.32 8.83 11.02
CA GLU A 63 0.14 7.54 11.72
C GLU A 63 -1.16 6.86 11.31
N GLU A 64 -1.19 5.52 11.35
CA GLU A 64 -2.30 4.72 10.81
C GLU A 64 -3.69 5.15 11.30
N LYS A 65 -3.81 5.59 12.56
CA LYS A 65 -5.08 6.08 13.14
C LYS A 65 -5.67 7.29 12.40
N TYR A 66 -4.83 8.10 11.75
CA TYR A 66 -5.25 9.32 11.03
C TYR A 66 -5.47 9.08 9.54
N LEU A 67 -5.10 7.90 9.01
CA LEU A 67 -5.25 7.59 7.58
C LEU A 67 -6.70 7.48 7.12
N LYS A 68 -7.65 7.26 8.04
CA LYS A 68 -9.09 7.27 7.74
C LYS A 68 -9.66 8.67 7.53
N SER A 69 -8.89 9.71 7.85
CA SER A 69 -9.29 11.12 7.81
C SER A 69 -8.15 11.97 7.28
N LEU A 70 -7.55 11.56 6.16
CA LEU A 70 -6.40 12.23 5.57
C LEU A 70 -6.87 13.50 4.85
N ALA A 71 -6.28 14.66 5.10
CA ALA A 71 -6.64 15.86 4.34
C ALA A 71 -6.29 15.69 2.85
N ILE A 72 -7.11 16.22 1.95
CA ILE A 72 -6.98 16.03 0.48
C ILE A 72 -5.63 16.47 -0.12
N SER A 73 -4.88 17.34 0.55
CA SER A 73 -3.57 17.83 0.13
C SER A 73 -2.39 17.10 0.78
N SER A 74 -2.67 16.18 1.71
CA SER A 74 -1.66 15.54 2.55
C SER A 74 -0.72 14.64 1.75
N THR A 75 0.50 14.54 2.23
CA THR A 75 1.50 13.57 1.76
C THR A 75 1.45 12.34 2.66
N VAL A 76 1.48 11.15 2.07
CA VAL A 76 1.70 9.89 2.80
C VAL A 76 3.19 9.57 2.72
N THR A 77 3.84 9.34 3.85
CA THR A 77 5.28 9.03 3.94
C THR A 77 5.47 7.68 4.58
N ILE A 78 6.30 6.84 3.98
CA ILE A 78 6.66 5.51 4.47
C ILE A 78 8.15 5.53 4.80
N GLU A 79 8.50 5.22 6.04
CA GLU A 79 9.88 5.13 6.51
C GLU A 79 10.35 3.67 6.47
N LEU A 80 11.54 3.47 5.93
CA LEU A 80 12.19 2.17 5.84
C LEU A 80 13.42 2.13 6.75
N ASN A 81 13.83 0.92 7.15
CA ASN A 81 14.99 0.72 8.02
C ASN A 81 16.35 0.91 7.34
N ASP A 82 16.37 1.01 6.01
CA ASP A 82 17.58 1.21 5.23
C ASP A 82 17.29 2.11 4.02
N SER A 83 18.35 2.71 3.49
CA SER A 83 18.33 3.55 2.31
C SER A 83 17.92 2.76 1.07
N ILE A 84 16.95 3.26 0.31
CA ILE A 84 16.41 2.56 -0.86
C ILE A 84 17.05 2.98 -2.18
N ASP A 85 17.07 2.06 -3.13
CA ASP A 85 17.30 2.35 -4.54
C ASP A 85 15.96 2.77 -5.19
N PRO A 86 15.79 4.05 -5.57
CA PRO A 86 14.54 4.53 -6.18
C PRO A 86 14.21 3.85 -7.51
N THR A 87 15.20 3.35 -8.24
CA THR A 87 14.97 2.70 -9.54
C THR A 87 14.34 1.30 -9.39
N SER A 88 14.48 0.72 -8.20
CA SER A 88 13.91 -0.59 -7.85
C SER A 88 12.46 -0.53 -7.36
N LEU A 89 11.93 0.68 -7.14
CA LEU A 89 10.60 0.90 -6.58
C LEU A 89 9.50 0.56 -7.60
N ASP A 90 8.68 -0.42 -7.26
CA ASP A 90 7.46 -0.79 -7.97
C ASP A 90 6.26 -0.64 -7.02
N TYR A 91 5.31 0.21 -7.38
CA TYR A 91 4.14 0.50 -6.57
C TYR A 91 2.89 0.74 -7.43
N GLU A 92 1.73 0.59 -6.82
CA GLU A 92 0.44 0.95 -7.40
C GLU A 92 -0.46 1.65 -6.38
N ILE A 93 -1.38 2.48 -6.87
CA ILE A 93 -2.41 3.12 -6.05
C ILE A 93 -3.77 2.84 -6.71
N ASN A 94 -4.72 2.35 -5.92
CA ASN A 94 -6.07 2.01 -6.37
C ASN A 94 -7.11 2.82 -5.56
N PRO A 95 -8.02 3.58 -6.19
CA PRO A 95 -8.10 3.83 -7.62
C PRO A 95 -6.90 4.64 -8.14
N THR A 96 -6.56 4.44 -9.41
CA THR A 96 -5.38 5.06 -10.02
C THR A 96 -5.46 6.59 -9.98
N ILE A 97 -4.38 7.20 -9.51
CA ILE A 97 -4.18 8.65 -9.43
C ILE A 97 -2.70 8.96 -9.64
N VAL A 98 -2.42 10.13 -10.24
CA VAL A 98 -1.05 10.59 -10.43
C VAL A 98 -0.52 11.17 -9.12
N VAL A 99 0.57 10.59 -8.63
CA VAL A 99 1.29 11.05 -7.45
C VAL A 99 2.70 11.52 -7.81
N ILE A 100 3.22 12.45 -7.02
CA ILE A 100 4.61 12.85 -7.01
C ILE A 100 5.27 12.03 -5.90
N THR A 101 6.18 11.16 -6.30
CA THR A 101 7.01 10.37 -5.39
C THR A 101 8.29 11.13 -5.07
N ARG A 102 8.68 11.18 -3.80
CA ARG A 102 9.95 11.80 -3.36
C ARG A 102 10.65 10.94 -2.32
N LEU A 103 11.97 11.02 -2.33
CA LEU A 103 12.82 10.50 -1.26
C LEU A 103 13.39 11.65 -0.44
N ASP A 104 13.62 11.40 0.84
CA ASP A 104 14.44 12.26 1.67
C ASP A 104 15.94 12.13 1.32
N GLN A 105 16.78 12.92 1.98
CA GLN A 105 18.22 12.97 1.68
C GLN A 105 18.94 11.65 1.95
N SER A 106 18.48 10.88 2.94
CA SER A 106 19.01 9.55 3.28
C SER A 106 18.36 8.43 2.49
N ALA A 107 17.41 8.72 1.60
CA ALA A 107 16.60 7.75 0.86
C ALA A 107 15.95 6.68 1.76
N THR A 108 15.64 7.03 3.00
CA THR A 108 14.96 6.17 3.99
C THR A 108 13.47 6.48 4.08
N LYS A 109 13.02 7.63 3.58
CA LYS A 109 11.61 8.05 3.63
C LYS A 109 11.06 8.25 2.22
N LEU A 110 10.07 7.44 1.88
CA LEU A 110 9.36 7.47 0.61
C LEU A 110 8.03 8.20 0.75
N SER A 111 7.91 9.35 0.10
CA SER A 111 6.73 10.22 0.15
C SER A 111 5.89 10.09 -1.11
N PHE A 112 4.57 10.00 -0.94
CA PHE A 112 3.54 9.97 -1.98
C PHE A 112 2.60 11.15 -1.78
N ARG A 113 2.69 12.14 -2.68
CA ARG A 113 1.81 13.32 -2.67
C ARG A 113 0.95 13.31 -3.92
N PRO A 114 -0.36 13.60 -3.86
CA PRO A 114 -1.16 13.69 -5.09
C PRO A 114 -0.66 14.88 -5.93
N LYS A 115 -0.63 14.73 -7.26
CA LYS A 115 -0.20 15.83 -8.15
C LYS A 115 -1.13 17.04 -8.03
N SER A 116 -2.42 16.80 -7.80
CA SER A 116 -3.42 17.83 -7.51
C SER A 116 -3.92 17.67 -6.08
N PHE A 117 -4.92 16.81 -5.88
CA PHE A 117 -5.50 16.48 -4.57
C PHE A 117 -6.00 15.04 -4.59
N TRP A 118 -6.03 14.40 -3.44
CA TRP A 118 -6.82 13.18 -3.25
C TRP A 118 -8.29 13.52 -3.47
N LYS A 119 -9.04 12.61 -4.10
CA LYS A 119 -10.48 12.81 -4.25
C LYS A 119 -11.15 12.72 -2.88
N PRO A 120 -11.97 13.70 -2.49
CA PRO A 120 -12.76 13.62 -1.27
C PRO A 120 -13.58 12.34 -1.19
N ASP A 121 -13.69 11.80 0.01
CA ASP A 121 -14.46 10.61 0.35
C ASP A 121 -14.08 9.32 -0.38
N GLN A 122 -12.96 9.35 -1.11
CA GLN A 122 -12.42 8.20 -1.81
C GLN A 122 -11.46 7.44 -0.89
N THR A 123 -11.67 6.13 -0.78
CA THR A 123 -10.69 5.20 -0.21
C THR A 123 -9.65 4.85 -1.28
N TYR A 124 -8.39 4.90 -0.88
CA TYR A 124 -7.23 4.55 -1.66
C TYR A 124 -6.46 3.41 -1.00
N THR A 125 -5.96 2.48 -1.80
CA THR A 125 -5.01 1.44 -1.40
C THR A 125 -3.69 1.68 -2.12
N LEU A 126 -2.66 2.07 -1.39
CA LEU A 126 -1.28 2.14 -1.85
C LEU A 126 -0.62 0.78 -1.61
N ILE A 127 -0.01 0.22 -2.65
CA ILE A 127 0.67 -1.07 -2.61
C ILE A 127 2.11 -0.88 -3.08
N ILE A 128 3.09 -1.19 -2.23
CA ILE A 128 4.50 -1.30 -2.63
C ILE A 128 4.75 -2.78 -2.92
N LYS A 129 4.90 -3.10 -4.21
CA LYS A 129 5.12 -4.48 -4.67
C LYS A 129 6.55 -4.92 -4.46
N LYS A 130 7.49 -4.04 -4.85
CA LYS A 130 8.93 -4.30 -4.76
C LYS A 130 9.68 -3.01 -4.47
N VAL A 131 10.72 -3.13 -3.67
CA VAL A 131 11.74 -2.11 -3.45
C VAL A 131 12.97 -2.81 -2.86
N LYS A 132 14.14 -2.33 -3.23
CA LYS A 132 15.43 -2.79 -2.72
C LYS A 132 16.16 -1.67 -2.00
N SER A 133 16.95 -2.04 -1.01
CA SER A 133 17.94 -1.15 -0.42
C SER A 133 19.10 -0.93 -1.39
N GLN A 134 19.89 0.12 -1.17
CA GLN A 134 21.10 0.37 -1.94
C GLN A 134 22.13 -0.76 -1.81
N LEU A 135 22.04 -1.56 -0.74
CA LEU A 135 22.88 -2.74 -0.49
C LEU A 135 22.26 -4.04 -1.04
N GLY A 136 21.11 -3.96 -1.73
CA GLY A 136 20.46 -5.07 -2.42
C GLY A 136 19.43 -5.85 -1.58
N SER A 137 19.23 -5.48 -0.32
CA SER A 137 18.19 -6.08 0.54
C SER A 137 16.81 -5.79 -0.01
N SER A 138 15.95 -6.81 -0.12
CA SER A 138 14.60 -6.64 -0.68
C SER A 138 13.56 -6.51 0.41
N LEU A 139 12.46 -5.79 0.12
CA LEU A 139 11.27 -5.82 0.97
C LEU A 139 10.73 -7.26 1.04
N GLY A 140 10.55 -7.79 2.25
CA GLY A 140 10.25 -9.21 2.46
C GLY A 140 8.91 -9.67 1.87
N SER A 141 7.94 -8.77 1.74
CA SER A 141 6.63 -9.01 1.13
C SER A 141 6.06 -7.73 0.57
N GLU A 142 5.01 -7.82 -0.25
CA GLU A 142 4.25 -6.64 -0.63
C GLU A 142 3.73 -5.90 0.60
N TYR A 143 3.79 -4.58 0.59
CA TYR A 143 3.20 -3.74 1.63
C TYR A 143 1.93 -3.08 1.11
N LYS A 144 0.88 -3.06 1.93
CA LYS A 144 -0.43 -2.50 1.57
C LYS A 144 -0.86 -1.51 2.64
N LEU A 145 -1.25 -0.32 2.20
CA LEU A 145 -1.72 0.77 3.04
C LEU A 145 -3.05 1.30 2.52
N GLU A 146 -4.07 1.29 3.36
CA GLU A 146 -5.37 1.85 3.05
C GLU A 146 -5.56 3.21 3.75
N PHE A 147 -6.02 4.21 3.01
CA PHE A 147 -6.34 5.53 3.54
C PHE A 147 -7.55 6.14 2.84
N LYS A 148 -8.26 7.02 3.53
CA LYS A 148 -9.42 7.75 3.00
C LYS A 148 -9.17 9.24 3.10
N ALA A 149 -9.37 9.95 2.00
CA ALA A 149 -9.21 11.39 1.96
C ALA A 149 -10.51 12.12 2.34
N ILE A 150 -10.41 13.20 3.12
CA ILE A 150 -11.53 14.04 3.53
C ILE A 150 -11.20 15.52 3.30
N VAL A 151 -12.25 16.33 3.08
CA VAL A 151 -12.11 17.79 3.08
C VAL A 151 -12.12 18.25 4.53
N THR A 152 -10.95 18.59 5.05
CA THR A 152 -10.84 19.30 6.32
C THR A 152 -11.17 20.76 6.06
N ARG A 153 -12.23 21.29 6.66
CA ARG A 153 -12.40 22.76 6.76
C ARG A 153 -11.48 23.23 7.89
N ASP A 154 -10.60 24.17 7.60
CA ASP A 154 -9.90 24.94 8.61
C ASP A 154 -10.93 25.86 9.30
N GLU A 155 -11.69 25.32 10.27
CA GLU A 155 -12.48 26.15 11.19
C GLU A 155 -11.58 26.65 12.34
N GLU A 156 -10.51 27.39 12.02
CA GLU A 156 -9.74 28.12 13.05
C GLU A 156 -8.86 29.23 12.45
N ALA A 157 -9.48 30.27 11.88
CA ALA A 157 -8.82 31.58 11.66
C ALA A 157 -9.80 32.75 11.49
N SER A 158 -10.98 32.71 12.12
CA SER A 158 -11.91 33.86 12.14
C SER A 158 -12.30 34.19 13.57
N GLY A 159 -11.35 34.76 14.31
CA GLY A 159 -11.51 35.09 15.72
C GLY A 159 -10.54 36.17 16.17
N ALA A 160 -10.56 37.33 15.49
CA ALA A 160 -10.05 38.59 16.05
C ALA A 160 -10.57 39.79 15.23
N GLU A 161 -11.88 40.03 15.28
CA GLU A 161 -12.40 41.38 15.07
C GLU A 161 -12.20 42.15 16.39
N THR A 162 -11.16 42.98 16.46
CA THR A 162 -11.13 44.10 17.42
C THR A 162 -10.71 45.35 16.67
N LYS A 163 -11.72 46.11 16.24
CA LYS A 163 -11.60 47.49 15.79
C LYS A 163 -11.24 48.37 16.99
N PRO A 164 -10.12 49.10 17.03
CA PRO A 164 -9.96 50.16 18.01
C PRO A 164 -10.77 51.39 17.58
N PRO A 165 -11.50 52.06 18.48
CA PRO A 165 -12.01 53.40 18.24
C PRO A 165 -10.88 54.38 18.54
N ASN A 166 -10.50 55.26 17.60
CA ASN A 166 -9.81 56.48 18.01
C ASN A 166 -10.12 57.65 17.09
N GLU A 167 -11.10 58.42 17.56
CA GLU A 167 -10.99 59.86 17.84
C GLU A 167 -10.43 60.77 16.73
N GLN A 168 -11.36 61.51 16.12
CA GLN A 168 -11.08 62.71 15.32
C GLN A 168 -10.35 63.75 16.18
N VAL A 169 -9.11 64.08 15.80
CA VAL A 169 -8.44 65.29 16.28
C VAL A 169 -8.93 66.47 15.42
N THR A 170 -9.62 67.41 16.06
CA THR A 170 -10.01 68.71 15.48
C THR A 170 -8.79 69.62 15.32
N PRO A 171 -8.67 70.44 14.26
CA PRO A 171 -7.60 71.42 14.15
C PRO A 171 -7.90 72.65 15.03
N ALA A 172 -6.89 73.15 15.75
CA ALA A 172 -6.93 74.46 16.39
C ALA A 172 -6.46 75.54 15.39
N LEU A 173 -7.07 76.72 15.51
CA LEU A 173 -6.89 77.95 14.73
C LEU A 173 -5.43 78.41 14.61
#